data_AF-A0A1Z5JGN5-F1
#
_entry.id   AF-A0A1Z5JGN5-F1
#
_cell.length_a   1.000
_cell.length_b   1.000
_cell.length_c   1.000
_cell.angle_alpha   90.00
_cell.angle_beta   90.00
_cell.angle_gamma   90.00
#
_symmetry.space_group_name_H-M   'P 1'
#
loop_
_entity.id
_entity.type
_entity.pdbx_description
1 polymer ?
#
loop_
_entity_poly.entity_id
_entity_poly.type
_entity_poly.pdbx_seq_one_letter_code
_entity_poly.pdbx_strand_id
1 'polypeptide(L)'
;MTNEKKDAVETAIDKLKPVLSNISFGAVMGYCSGTAMKQIGKATAFLVGLGFIGLQGLAHYGYVQIDWMKVKESAQKSIDTNGNGSIDAEDWKAYWKSLKKILTNKVPAAGGFSLGFLYGLRN
;
A
#
# COMPACT_ATOMS: atom_id res chain seq x y z
N MET A 1 42.81 16.22 16.60
CA MET A 1 41.86 15.93 15.50
C MET A 1 40.85 14.81 15.84
N THR A 2 41.02 14.03 16.92
CA THR A 2 40.10 12.94 17.31
C THR A 2 38.97 13.35 18.25
N ASN A 3 39.11 14.46 19.00
CA ASN A 3 38.10 14.92 19.97
C ASN A 3 36.91 15.62 19.26
N GLU A 4 37.17 16.61 18.39
CA GLU A 4 36.12 17.30 17.59
C GLU A 4 35.23 16.36 16.75
N LYS A 5 35.78 15.26 16.22
CA LYS A 5 34.98 14.29 15.46
C LYS A 5 34.07 13.46 16.36
N LYS A 6 34.49 13.16 17.60
CA LYS A 6 33.65 12.47 18.59
C LYS A 6 32.50 13.37 19.05
N ASP A 7 32.79 14.62 19.35
CA ASP A 7 31.76 15.62 19.72
C ASP A 7 30.76 15.87 18.59
N ALA A 8 31.22 15.95 17.34
CA ALA A 8 30.35 16.09 16.17
C ALA A 8 29.44 14.87 15.96
N VAL A 9 29.95 13.66 16.22
CA VAL A 9 29.18 12.41 16.14
C VAL A 9 28.19 12.31 17.30
N GLU A 10 28.57 12.64 18.53
CA GLU A 10 27.66 12.67 19.68
C GLU A 10 26.55 13.70 19.50
N THR A 11 26.89 14.89 19.02
CA THR A 11 25.91 15.96 18.69
C THR A 11 24.97 15.53 17.56
N ALA A 12 25.49 14.82 16.56
CA ALA A 12 24.66 14.26 15.49
C ALA A 12 23.73 13.16 16.03
N ILE A 13 24.20 12.30 16.93
CA ILE A 13 23.40 11.25 17.57
C ILE A 13 22.31 11.83 18.46
N ASP A 14 22.57 12.87 19.25
CA ASP A 14 21.53 13.50 20.08
C ASP A 14 20.48 14.24 19.24
N LYS A 15 20.87 14.85 18.11
CA LYS A 15 19.90 15.40 17.15
C LYS A 15 19.15 14.31 16.40
N LEU A 16 19.76 13.15 16.16
CA LEU A 16 19.11 12.02 15.49
C LEU A 16 18.22 11.21 16.42
N LYS A 17 18.48 11.11 17.72
CA LYS A 17 17.64 10.38 18.69
C LYS A 17 16.13 10.59 18.51
N PRO A 18 15.60 11.84 18.48
CA PRO A 18 14.17 12.06 18.29
C PRO A 18 13.70 11.65 16.88
N VAL A 19 14.55 11.80 15.86
CA VAL A 19 14.25 11.38 14.49
C VAL A 19 14.23 9.86 14.37
N LEU A 20 15.18 9.17 15.00
CA LEU A 20 15.29 7.71 15.08
C LEU A 20 14.10 7.11 15.81
N SER A 21 13.63 7.77 16.89
CA SER A 21 12.42 7.35 17.61
C SER A 21 11.17 7.44 16.73
N ASN A 22 11.05 8.48 15.89
CA ASN A 22 9.92 8.62 14.97
C ASN A 22 10.01 7.64 13.78
N ILE A 23 11.22 7.40 13.25
CA ILE A 23 11.46 6.41 12.19
C ILE A 23 11.17 5.00 12.69
N SER A 24 11.64 4.63 13.88
CA SER A 24 11.43 3.30 14.46
C SER A 24 9.97 3.01 14.73
N PHE A 25 9.23 3.95 15.32
CA PHE A 25 7.78 3.81 15.50
C PHE A 25 7.06 3.66 14.16
N GLY A 26 7.37 4.52 13.19
CA GLY A 26 6.86 4.41 11.83
C GLY A 26 7.15 3.03 11.22
N ALA A 27 8.38 2.54 11.35
CA ALA A 27 8.82 1.26 10.80
C ALA A 27 8.13 0.05 11.44
N VAL A 28 7.90 0.05 12.75
CA VAL A 28 7.15 -1.03 13.41
C VAL A 28 5.70 -1.06 12.94
N MET A 29 5.05 0.11 12.84
CA MET A 29 3.69 0.23 12.32
C MET A 29 3.60 -0.16 10.84
N GLY A 30 4.62 0.21 10.06
CA GLY A 30 4.80 -0.21 8.68
C GLY A 30 4.89 -1.72 8.58
N TYR A 31 5.78 -2.34 9.36
CA TYR A 31 5.98 -3.79 9.38
C TYR A 31 4.70 -4.55 9.73
N CYS A 32 4.00 -4.12 10.79
CA CYS A 32 2.71 -4.69 11.17
C CYS A 32 1.69 -4.60 10.02
N SER A 33 1.54 -3.42 9.42
CA SER A 33 0.65 -3.21 8.27
C SER A 33 1.04 -4.06 7.06
N GLY A 34 2.34 -4.20 6.77
CA GLY A 34 2.86 -4.98 5.65
C GLY A 34 2.61 -6.48 5.79
N THR A 35 2.82 -7.03 6.99
CA THR A 35 2.55 -8.44 7.29
C THR A 35 1.05 -8.76 7.22
N ALA A 36 0.19 -7.88 7.75
CA ALA A 36 -1.25 -8.01 7.64
C ALA A 36 -1.73 -7.96 6.17
N MET A 37 -1.20 -7.00 5.39
CA MET A 37 -1.49 -6.90 3.95
C MET A 37 -1.08 -8.15 3.19
N LYS A 38 0.04 -8.79 3.55
CA LYS A 38 0.48 -10.05 2.94
C LYS A 38 -0.50 -11.19 3.21
N GLN A 39 -1.00 -11.30 4.44
CA GLN A 39 -1.94 -12.35 4.81
C GLN A 39 -3.27 -12.20 4.07
N ILE A 40 -3.80 -10.98 4.02
CA ILE A 40 -5.02 -10.66 3.24
C ILE A 40 -4.76 -10.87 1.75
N GLY A 41 -3.64 -10.37 1.24
CA GLY A 41 -3.27 -10.49 -0.17
C GLY A 41 -3.15 -11.94 -0.64
N LYS A 42 -2.57 -12.82 0.17
CA LYS A 42 -2.53 -14.27 -0.12
C LYS A 42 -3.93 -14.88 -0.15
N ALA A 43 -4.78 -14.57 0.83
CA ALA A 43 -6.15 -15.07 0.87
C ALA A 43 -6.96 -14.60 -0.34
N THR A 44 -6.90 -13.32 -0.66
CA THR A 44 -7.56 -12.73 -1.83
C THR A 44 -7.03 -13.33 -3.13
N ALA A 45 -5.71 -13.43 -3.31
CA ALA A 45 -5.12 -14.01 -4.51
C ALA A 45 -5.53 -15.49 -4.67
N PHE A 46 -5.58 -16.25 -3.59
CA PHE A 46 -6.04 -17.62 -3.60
C PHE A 46 -7.51 -17.72 -4.02
N LEU A 47 -8.40 -16.91 -3.41
CA LEU A 47 -9.82 -16.87 -3.77
C LEU A 47 -10.05 -16.48 -5.23
N VAL A 48 -9.33 -15.47 -5.72
CA VAL A 48 -9.40 -15.03 -7.12
C VAL A 48 -8.91 -16.13 -8.06
N GLY A 49 -7.79 -16.78 -7.75
CA GLY A 49 -7.25 -17.88 -8.55
C GLY A 49 -8.18 -19.09 -8.59
N LEU A 50 -8.74 -19.50 -7.45
CA LEU A 50 -9.74 -20.57 -7.36
C LEU A 50 -11.00 -20.23 -8.15
N GLY A 51 -11.50 -19.00 -8.00
CA GLY A 51 -12.64 -18.51 -8.77
C GLY A 51 -12.37 -18.53 -10.28
N PHE A 52 -11.17 -18.13 -10.69
CA PHE A 52 -10.77 -18.16 -12.10
C PHE A 52 -10.70 -19.58 -12.65
N ILE A 53 -10.05 -20.51 -11.95
CA ILE A 53 -9.96 -21.93 -12.37
C ILE A 53 -11.37 -22.55 -12.44
N GLY A 54 -12.21 -22.30 -11.44
CA GLY A 54 -13.59 -22.76 -11.43
C GLY A 54 -14.38 -22.22 -12.63
N LEU A 55 -14.27 -20.92 -12.89
CA LEU A 55 -14.94 -20.28 -14.03
C LEU A 55 -14.45 -20.82 -15.38
N GLN A 56 -13.14 -21.06 -15.53
CA GLN A 56 -12.57 -21.69 -16.73
C GLN A 56 -13.10 -23.12 -16.93
N GLY A 57 -13.22 -23.90 -15.84
CA GLY A 57 -13.82 -25.23 -15.88
C GLY A 57 -15.29 -25.22 -16.29
N LEU A 58 -16.09 -24.33 -15.70
CA LEU A 58 -17.51 -24.18 -16.05
C LEU A 58 -17.71 -23.67 -17.49
N ALA A 59 -16.83 -22.79 -17.96
CA ALA A 59 -16.84 -22.31 -19.34
C ALA A 59 -16.48 -23.42 -20.33
N HIS A 60 -15.53 -24.30 -20.00
CA HIS A 60 -15.13 -25.42 -20.85
C HIS A 60 -16.24 -26.48 -20.99
N TYR A 61 -17.03 -26.70 -19.94
CA TYR A 61 -18.24 -27.55 -19.97
C TYR A 61 -19.47 -26.87 -20.60
N GLY A 62 -19.36 -25.62 -21.05
CA GLY A 62 -20.42 -24.89 -21.74
C GLY A 62 -21.57 -24.39 -20.85
N TYR A 63 -21.41 -24.40 -19.52
CA TYR A 63 -22.50 -24.11 -18.58
C TYR A 63 -22.71 -22.61 -18.30
N VAL A 64 -21.73 -21.76 -18.59
CA VAL A 64 -21.76 -20.31 -18.27
C VAL A 64 -21.49 -19.48 -19.52
N GLN A 65 -22.53 -18.87 -20.09
CA GLN A 65 -22.37 -17.74 -21.02
C GLN A 65 -22.16 -16.47 -20.18
N ILE A 66 -20.90 -16.01 -20.10
CA ILE A 66 -20.57 -14.77 -19.41
C ILE A 66 -21.09 -13.61 -20.25
N ASP A 67 -22.21 -13.04 -19.83
CA ASP A 67 -22.77 -11.82 -20.42
C ASP A 67 -21.96 -10.61 -19.96
N TRP A 68 -20.83 -10.37 -20.64
CA TRP A 68 -19.87 -9.30 -20.33
C TRP A 68 -20.49 -7.90 -20.37
N MET A 69 -21.64 -7.71 -21.02
CA MET A 69 -22.36 -6.44 -21.04
C MET A 69 -22.95 -6.10 -19.67
N LYS A 70 -23.65 -7.05 -19.03
CA LYS A 70 -24.22 -6.83 -17.69
C LYS A 70 -23.16 -6.69 -16.61
N VAL A 71 -22.05 -7.41 -16.75
CA VAL A 71 -20.90 -7.30 -15.83
C VAL A 71 -20.29 -5.91 -15.91
N LYS A 72 -20.09 -5.38 -17.12
CA LYS A 72 -19.61 -4.00 -17.31
C LYS A 72 -20.56 -2.98 -16.70
N GLU A 73 -21.85 -3.08 -16.99
CA GLU A 73 -22.84 -2.12 -16.48
C GLU A 73 -22.93 -2.13 -14.94
N SER A 74 -22.88 -3.32 -14.34
CA SER A 74 -22.92 -3.48 -12.87
C SER A 74 -21.62 -3.02 -12.19
N ALA A 75 -20.46 -3.31 -12.81
CA ALA A 75 -19.17 -2.87 -12.30
C ALA A 75 -19.02 -1.35 -12.40
N GLN A 76 -19.44 -0.77 -13.52
CA GLN A 76 -19.45 0.67 -13.74
C GLN A 76 -20.35 1.36 -12.71
N LYS A 77 -21.54 0.83 -12.45
CA LYS A 77 -22.48 1.38 -11.45
C LYS A 77 -22.01 1.23 -9.99
N SER A 78 -21.22 0.19 -9.67
CA SER A 78 -20.73 -0.04 -8.30
C SER A 78 -19.44 0.73 -7.99
N ILE A 79 -18.64 1.00 -9.01
CA ILE A 79 -17.37 1.74 -8.89
C ILE A 79 -17.62 3.25 -9.00
N ASP A 80 -18.63 3.67 -9.74
CA ASP A 80 -18.98 5.07 -9.94
C ASP A 80 -19.75 5.64 -8.73
N THR A 81 -19.00 6.02 -7.69
CA THR A 81 -19.55 6.64 -6.46
C THR A 81 -19.73 8.15 -6.60
N ASN A 82 -19.21 8.79 -7.65
CA ASN A 82 -19.32 10.24 -7.88
C ASN A 82 -20.20 10.61 -9.10
N GLY A 83 -20.67 9.62 -9.87
CA GLY A 83 -21.51 9.81 -11.05
C GLY A 83 -20.78 10.36 -12.28
N ASN A 84 -19.44 10.27 -12.35
CA ASN A 84 -18.63 10.80 -13.45
C ASN A 84 -18.17 9.74 -14.47
N GLY A 85 -18.43 8.46 -14.21
CA GLY A 85 -18.16 7.37 -15.13
C GLY A 85 -16.69 6.98 -15.33
N SER A 86 -15.73 7.44 -14.52
CA SER A 86 -14.31 7.03 -14.63
C SER A 86 -13.52 7.17 -13.31
N ILE A 87 -12.76 6.12 -12.93
CA ILE A 87 -11.63 6.26 -12.00
C ILE A 87 -10.58 7.09 -12.73
N ASP A 88 -10.64 8.40 -12.61
CA ASP A 88 -9.81 9.31 -13.39
C ASP A 88 -8.43 9.51 -12.73
N ALA A 89 -7.46 9.90 -13.56
CA ALA A 89 -6.13 10.29 -13.12
C ALA A 89 -6.18 11.46 -12.11
N GLU A 90 -7.24 12.26 -12.12
CA GLU A 90 -7.44 13.35 -11.18
C GLU A 90 -7.66 12.88 -9.73
N ASP A 91 -8.43 11.81 -9.52
CA ASP A 91 -8.64 11.23 -8.18
C ASP A 91 -7.34 10.63 -7.63
N TRP A 92 -6.62 9.90 -8.48
CA TRP A 92 -5.30 9.38 -8.15
C TRP A 92 -4.30 10.51 -7.83
N LYS A 93 -4.35 11.60 -8.59
CA LYS A 93 -3.49 12.77 -8.38
C LYS A 93 -3.87 13.53 -7.10
N ALA A 94 -5.14 13.64 -6.76
CA ALA A 94 -5.62 14.25 -5.52
C ALA A 94 -5.18 13.45 -4.29
N TYR A 95 -5.30 12.12 -4.36
CA TYR A 95 -4.80 11.23 -3.32
C TYR A 95 -3.27 11.30 -3.20
N TRP A 96 -2.56 11.26 -4.32
CA TRP A 96 -1.10 11.39 -4.34
C TRP A 96 -0.61 12.74 -3.82
N LYS A 97 -1.33 13.83 -4.10
CA LYS A 97 -1.03 15.17 -3.57
C LYS A 97 -1.22 15.22 -2.05
N SER A 98 -2.28 14.60 -1.53
CA SER A 98 -2.53 14.50 -0.10
C SER A 98 -1.47 13.64 0.60
N LEU A 99 -1.13 12.49 0.02
CA LEU A 99 -0.03 11.65 0.48
C LEU A 99 1.31 12.39 0.47
N LYS A 100 1.64 13.09 -0.63
CA LYS A 100 2.85 13.92 -0.71
C LYS A 100 2.88 14.99 0.36
N LYS A 101 1.75 15.66 0.65
CA LYS A 101 1.67 16.68 1.71
C LYS A 101 1.95 16.07 3.09
N ILE A 102 1.45 14.88 3.36
CA ILE A 102 1.72 14.13 4.60
C ILE A 102 3.18 13.68 4.65
N LEU A 103 3.70 13.14 3.54
CA LEU A 103 5.10 12.72 3.41
C LEU A 103 6.06 13.89 3.67
N THR A 104 5.85 15.04 3.02
CA THR A 104 6.73 16.20 3.17
C THR A 104 6.70 16.80 4.58
N ASN A 105 5.55 16.74 5.28
CA ASN A 105 5.47 17.23 6.66
C ASN A 105 6.05 16.25 7.70
N LYS A 106 6.16 14.96 7.38
CA LYS A 106 6.59 13.90 8.31
C LYS A 106 7.57 12.93 7.64
N VAL A 107 8.50 13.45 6.85
CA VAL A 107 9.43 12.65 6.01
C VAL A 107 10.11 11.52 6.78
N PRO A 108 10.61 11.72 8.02
CA PRO A 108 11.24 10.64 8.76
C PRO A 108 10.27 9.51 9.14
N ALA A 109 9.08 9.86 9.65
CA ALA A 109 8.08 8.87 10.04
C ALA A 109 7.50 8.12 8.83
N ALA A 110 7.24 8.84 7.72
CA ALA A 110 6.74 8.25 6.48
C ALA A 110 7.79 7.37 5.79
N GLY A 111 9.07 7.75 5.86
CA GLY A 111 10.19 6.94 5.39
C GLY A 111 10.34 5.66 6.21
N GLY A 112 10.33 5.77 7.55
CA GLY A 112 10.34 4.62 8.44
C GLY A 112 9.18 3.67 8.18
N PHE A 113 7.96 4.18 8.08
CA PHE A 113 6.78 3.40 7.75
C PHE A 113 6.88 2.68 6.41
N SER A 114 7.28 3.38 5.35
CA SER A 114 7.38 2.76 4.01
C SER A 114 8.42 1.64 3.99
N LEU A 115 9.56 1.84 4.64
CA LEU A 115 10.62 0.82 4.75
C LEU A 115 10.16 -0.38 5.58
N GLY A 116 9.54 -0.14 6.74
CA GLY A 116 8.96 -1.18 7.57
C GLY A 116 7.88 -1.97 6.84
N PHE A 117 6.99 -1.29 6.10
CA PHE A 117 5.93 -1.89 5.31
C PHE A 117 6.45 -2.79 4.22
N LEU A 118 7.42 -2.32 3.43
CA LEU A 118 8.05 -3.15 2.39
C LEU A 118 8.76 -4.36 3.00
N TYR A 119 9.43 -4.18 4.14
CA TYR A 119 10.08 -5.29 4.85
C TYR A 119 9.05 -6.31 5.36
N GLY A 120 7.93 -5.86 5.93
CA GLY A 120 6.84 -6.72 6.40
C GLY A 120 6.04 -7.39 5.28
N LEU A 121 6.01 -6.80 4.09
CA LEU A 121 5.42 -7.42 2.90
C LEU A 121 6.32 -8.55 2.34
N ARG A 122 7.65 -8.35 2.39
CA ARG A 122 8.63 -9.35 1.93
C ARG A 122 8.74 -10.53 2.88
N ASN A 123 8.85 -10.27 4.18
CA ASN A 123 8.94 -11.29 5.24
C ASN A 123 7.60 -12.03 5.42
#